data_AF-A0A6N2I1U3-F1
#
_entry.id   AF-A0A6N2I1U3-F1
#
_cell.length_a   1.000
_cell.length_b   1.000
_cell.length_c   1.000
_cell.angle_alpha   90.00
_cell.angle_beta   90.00
_cell.angle_gamma   90.00
#
_symmetry.space_group_name_H-M   'P 1'
#
loop_
_entity.id
_entity.type
_entity.pdbx_description
1 polymer ?
#
loop_
_entity_poly.entity_id
_entity_poly.type
_entity_poly.pdbx_seq_one_letter_code
_entity_poly.pdbx_strand_id
1 'polypeptide(L)'
;MDAQDLAQLADKEFEQMLTSNIHPPTRDATTWEAITHPDNLPRARKILTHVHERTASVLRRRKTEREEFHAQCLARGEVGKREWFATRAEFESLRRRTANFHQRVQRAISELGEEQRNVNRAQSHSSGQQSRETLRELALAVQRHQAAHARDGGGAEQTDHELWRHLDRLTVPTGPAQEPTTLRTMLDIYWTDVRPAAGPSAHRPQERHTASDAPSPGCPGVPQARRAPAPDGLAT
;
A
#
# COMPACT_ATOMS: atom_id res chain seq x y z
N MET A 1 -10.29 7.44 16.30
CA MET A 1 -8.94 7.91 16.65
C MET A 1 -8.26 8.15 15.34
N ASP A 2 -7.90 9.38 15.07
CA ASP A 2 -7.52 9.79 13.72
C ASP A 2 -6.00 9.71 13.56
N ALA A 3 -5.52 9.68 12.31
CA ALA A 3 -4.10 9.56 12.03
C ALA A 3 -3.27 10.71 12.66
N GLN A 4 -3.85 11.90 12.78
CA GLN A 4 -3.22 13.06 13.41
C GLN A 4 -3.09 12.92 14.93
N ASP A 5 -4.06 12.28 15.59
CA ASP A 5 -4.00 12.02 17.02
C ASP A 5 -2.80 11.12 17.35
N LEU A 6 -2.55 10.11 16.50
CA LEU A 6 -1.44 9.18 16.65
C LEU A 6 -0.07 9.84 16.46
N ALA A 7 0.02 10.84 15.59
CA ALA A 7 1.26 11.57 15.35
C ALA A 7 1.72 12.34 16.61
N GLN A 8 0.78 12.74 17.47
CA GLN A 8 1.07 13.51 18.70
C GLN A 8 1.43 12.63 19.90
N LEU A 9 1.08 11.33 19.87
CA LEU A 9 1.40 10.40 20.97
C LEU A 9 2.91 10.29 21.18
N ALA A 10 3.34 10.07 22.43
CA ALA A 10 4.72 9.76 22.71
C ALA A 10 5.08 8.35 22.19
N ASP A 11 6.36 8.11 21.86
CA ASP A 11 6.81 6.82 21.30
C ASP A 11 6.41 5.61 22.17
N LYS A 12 6.42 5.76 23.50
CA LYS A 12 6.03 4.68 24.42
C LYS A 12 4.54 4.35 24.36
N GLU A 13 3.69 5.37 24.30
CA GLU A 13 2.24 5.22 24.21
C GLU A 13 1.87 4.63 22.84
N PHE A 14 2.51 5.13 21.79
CA PHE A 14 2.38 4.63 20.44
C PHE A 14 2.84 3.17 20.33
N GLU A 15 3.96 2.79 20.96
CA GLU A 15 4.43 1.40 21.05
C GLU A 15 3.40 0.50 21.75
N GLN A 16 2.83 0.93 22.88
CA GLN A 16 1.85 0.14 23.62
C GLN A 16 0.58 -0.08 22.80
N MET A 17 0.08 0.96 22.15
CA MET A 17 -1.08 0.87 21.27
C MET A 17 -0.78 -0.05 20.07
N LEU A 18 0.40 0.09 19.46
CA LEU A 18 0.82 -0.72 18.32
C LEU A 18 0.92 -2.21 18.70
N THR A 19 1.58 -2.52 19.82
CA THR A 19 1.72 -3.89 20.34
C THR A 19 0.39 -4.53 20.73
N SER A 20 -0.60 -3.74 21.15
CA SER A 20 -1.95 -4.21 21.44
C SER A 20 -2.74 -4.56 20.17
N ASN A 21 -2.39 -3.95 19.05
CA ASN A 21 -3.09 -4.09 17.76
C ASN A 21 -2.37 -4.99 16.72
N ILE A 22 -1.21 -5.59 17.05
CA ILE A 22 -0.48 -6.47 16.10
C ILE A 22 -1.19 -7.79 15.78
N HIS A 23 -2.22 -8.17 16.53
CA HIS A 23 -2.90 -9.46 16.37
C HIS A 23 -4.22 -9.28 15.61
N PRO A 24 -4.33 -9.73 14.35
CA PRO A 24 -5.50 -9.44 13.51
C PRO A 24 -6.86 -9.79 14.12
N PRO A 25 -7.04 -10.94 14.82
CA PRO A 25 -8.32 -11.30 15.43
C PRO A 25 -8.81 -10.37 16.54
N THR A 26 -7.91 -9.65 17.22
CA THR A 26 -8.24 -8.79 18.37
C THR A 26 -7.95 -7.32 18.10
N ARG A 27 -7.55 -6.99 16.87
CA ARG A 27 -7.16 -5.65 16.45
C ARG A 27 -8.39 -4.79 16.23
N ASP A 28 -8.34 -3.55 16.70
CA ASP A 28 -9.32 -2.56 16.30
C ASP A 28 -9.05 -2.07 14.87
N ALA A 29 -10.06 -2.16 14.01
CA ALA A 29 -9.93 -1.82 12.59
C ALA A 29 -9.59 -0.34 12.40
N THR A 30 -10.24 0.55 13.17
CA THR A 30 -10.07 1.99 13.02
C THR A 30 -8.67 2.44 13.48
N THR A 31 -8.20 1.91 14.60
CA THR A 31 -6.85 2.18 15.10
C THR A 31 -5.79 1.67 14.15
N TRP A 32 -5.98 0.48 13.56
CA TRP A 32 -5.01 -0.03 12.59
C TRP A 32 -4.96 0.78 11.32
N GLU A 33 -6.12 1.21 10.79
CA GLU A 33 -6.18 2.08 9.63
C GLU A 33 -5.36 3.36 9.87
N ALA A 34 -5.52 3.98 11.04
CA ALA A 34 -4.75 5.15 11.45
C ALA A 34 -3.24 4.86 11.62
N ILE A 35 -2.86 3.66 12.08
CA ILE A 35 -1.45 3.20 12.15
C ILE A 35 -0.86 3.02 10.74
N THR A 36 -1.63 2.45 9.81
CA THR A 36 -1.22 2.23 8.41
C THR A 36 -1.25 3.48 7.55
N HIS A 37 -1.75 4.59 8.09
CA HIS A 37 -1.75 5.88 7.39
C HIS A 37 -0.33 6.26 6.97
N PRO A 38 -0.12 6.81 5.75
CA PRO A 38 1.21 7.13 5.21
C PRO A 38 2.12 7.92 6.16
N ASP A 39 1.54 8.84 6.93
CA ASP A 39 2.30 9.70 7.86
C ASP A 39 2.85 8.92 9.08
N ASN A 40 2.13 7.89 9.53
CA ASN A 40 2.48 7.11 10.72
C ASN A 40 3.28 5.85 10.39
N LEU A 41 3.19 5.38 9.15
CA LEU A 41 3.74 4.11 8.68
C LEU A 41 5.26 3.97 8.93
N PRO A 42 6.12 4.97 8.60
CA PRO A 42 7.55 4.87 8.88
C PRO A 42 7.86 4.76 10.38
N ARG A 43 7.14 5.52 11.21
CA ARG A 43 7.29 5.52 12.67
C ARG A 43 6.87 4.18 13.26
N ALA A 44 5.71 3.66 12.86
CA ALA A 44 5.20 2.36 13.31
C ALA A 44 6.18 1.22 12.99
N ARG A 45 6.75 1.20 11.77
CA ARG A 45 7.76 0.21 11.37
C ARG A 45 9.04 0.30 12.18
N LYS A 46 9.52 1.52 12.44
CA LYS A 46 10.72 1.74 13.27
C LYS A 46 10.50 1.17 14.68
N ILE A 47 9.38 1.48 15.31
CA ILE A 47 9.06 1.00 16.66
C ILE A 47 8.91 -0.51 16.68
N LEU A 48 8.16 -1.12 15.75
CA LEU A 48 8.04 -2.58 15.72
C LEU A 48 9.38 -3.28 15.49
N THR A 49 10.26 -2.71 14.67
CA THR A 49 11.62 -3.24 14.49
C THR A 49 12.38 -3.24 15.81
N HIS A 50 12.33 -2.16 16.59
CA HIS A 50 12.95 -2.12 17.92
C HIS A 50 12.31 -3.11 18.90
N VAL A 51 10.99 -3.27 18.91
CA VAL A 51 10.29 -4.26 19.73
C VAL A 51 10.72 -5.69 19.34
N HIS A 52 10.87 -5.95 18.04
CA HIS A 52 11.33 -7.23 17.49
C HIS A 52 12.75 -7.56 17.96
N GLU A 53 13.68 -6.61 17.82
CA GLU A 53 15.08 -6.73 18.26
C GLU A 53 15.18 -6.96 19.77
N ARG A 54 14.45 -6.17 20.57
CA ARG A 54 14.39 -6.33 22.04
C ARG A 54 13.89 -7.72 22.42
N THR A 55 12.85 -8.20 21.74
CA THR A 55 12.30 -9.55 21.98
C THR A 55 13.30 -10.65 21.61
N ALA A 56 14.02 -10.49 20.49
CA ALA A 56 15.07 -11.42 20.08
C ALA A 56 16.24 -11.44 21.09
N SER A 57 16.64 -10.27 21.60
CA SER A 57 17.66 -10.14 22.64
C SER A 57 17.26 -10.86 23.93
N VAL A 58 16.02 -10.67 24.39
CA VAL A 58 15.48 -11.38 25.56
C VAL A 58 15.49 -12.90 25.37
N LEU A 59 15.08 -13.39 24.19
CA LEU A 59 15.12 -14.82 23.88
C LEU A 59 16.54 -15.39 23.93
N ARG A 60 17.52 -14.69 23.36
CA ARG A 60 18.93 -15.09 23.38
C ARG A 60 19.48 -15.10 24.81
N ARG A 61 19.27 -14.03 25.56
CA ARG A 61 19.69 -13.93 26.97
C ARG A 61 19.10 -15.06 27.81
N ARG A 62 17.79 -15.30 27.71
CA ARG A 62 17.12 -16.38 28.46
C ARG A 62 17.61 -17.78 28.06
N LYS A 63 17.99 -17.97 26.80
CA LYS A 63 18.60 -19.23 26.35
C LYS A 63 19.97 -19.44 27.04
N THR A 64 20.82 -18.42 27.06
CA THR A 64 22.12 -18.47 27.75
C THR A 64 21.96 -18.72 29.25
N GLU A 65 21.09 -17.97 29.93
CA GLU A 65 20.79 -18.17 31.36
C GLU A 65 20.30 -19.60 31.64
N ARG A 66 19.50 -20.19 30.73
CA ARG A 66 19.01 -21.57 30.85
C ARG A 66 20.12 -22.60 30.69
N GLU A 67 21.05 -22.36 29.77
CA GLU A 67 22.22 -23.23 29.54
C GLU A 67 23.18 -23.20 30.74
N GLU A 68 23.42 -22.02 31.31
CA GLU A 68 24.20 -21.85 32.55
C GLU A 68 23.55 -22.57 33.73
N PHE A 69 22.24 -22.39 33.92
CA PHE A 69 21.49 -23.10 34.96
C PHE A 69 21.54 -24.62 34.78
N HIS A 70 21.46 -25.11 33.53
CA HIS A 70 21.61 -26.53 33.24
C HIS A 70 22.98 -27.06 33.68
N ALA A 71 24.06 -26.34 33.35
CA ALA A 71 25.41 -26.70 33.76
C ALA A 71 25.57 -26.73 35.29
N GLN A 72 25.01 -25.75 36.00
CA GLN A 72 25.00 -25.71 37.46
C GLN A 72 24.21 -26.86 38.10
N CYS A 73 23.09 -27.26 37.49
CA CYS A 73 22.31 -28.42 37.94
C CYS A 73 23.06 -29.73 37.72
N LEU A 74 23.72 -29.90 36.57
CA LEU A 74 24.52 -31.09 36.29
C LEU A 74 25.68 -31.25 37.27
N ALA A 75 26.37 -30.15 37.62
CA ALA A 75 27.43 -30.15 38.62
C ALA A 75 26.97 -30.60 40.02
N ARG A 76 25.68 -30.45 40.34
CA ARG A 76 25.06 -30.85 41.62
C ARG A 76 24.50 -32.27 41.62
N GLY A 77 24.67 -33.03 40.54
CA GLY A 77 24.24 -34.43 40.45
C GLY A 77 22.72 -34.62 40.45
N GLU A 78 22.24 -35.67 41.12
CA GLU A 78 20.82 -36.07 41.07
C GLU A 78 19.85 -35.02 41.65
N VAL A 79 20.27 -34.27 42.67
CA VAL A 79 19.46 -33.19 43.26
C VAL A 79 19.26 -32.08 42.23
N GLY A 80 20.33 -31.66 41.56
CA GLY A 80 20.26 -30.63 40.51
C GLY A 80 19.46 -31.07 39.29
N LYS A 81 19.51 -32.36 38.90
CA LYS A 81 18.64 -32.90 37.83
C LYS A 81 17.16 -32.70 38.13
N ARG A 82 16.72 -32.96 39.36
CA ARG A 82 15.31 -32.77 39.77
C ARG A 82 14.89 -31.30 39.66
N GLU A 83 15.73 -30.38 40.12
CA GLU A 83 15.48 -28.93 39.98
C GLU A 83 15.41 -28.48 38.51
N TRP A 84 16.30 -29.02 37.67
CA TRP A 84 16.29 -28.76 36.23
C TRP A 84 14.97 -29.19 35.57
N PHE A 85 14.49 -30.39 35.88
CA PHE A 85 13.23 -30.90 35.35
C PHE A 85 12.02 -30.13 35.88
N ALA A 86 12.02 -29.74 37.16
CA ALA A 86 10.93 -28.97 37.76
C ALA A 86 10.71 -27.61 37.07
N THR A 87 11.79 -26.95 36.66
CA THR A 87 11.74 -25.62 36.00
C THR A 87 11.51 -25.68 34.49
N ARG A 88 11.52 -26.88 33.88
CA ARG A 88 11.47 -27.03 32.41
C ARG A 88 10.14 -26.56 31.82
N ALA A 89 9.02 -26.93 32.44
CA ALA A 89 7.69 -26.59 31.93
C ALA A 89 7.45 -25.07 31.89
N GLU A 90 7.91 -24.36 32.91
CA GLU A 90 7.83 -22.90 33.00
C GLU A 90 8.66 -22.24 31.89
N PHE A 91 9.92 -22.66 31.72
CA PHE A 91 10.78 -22.15 30.66
C PHE A 91 10.20 -22.40 29.26
N GLU A 92 9.69 -23.60 28.99
CA GLU A 92 9.07 -23.91 27.70
C GLU A 92 7.78 -23.10 27.46
N SER A 93 6.99 -22.83 28.49
CA SER A 93 5.82 -21.95 28.42
C SER A 93 6.22 -20.51 28.08
N LEU A 94 7.21 -19.96 28.79
CA LEU A 94 7.76 -18.63 28.50
C LEU A 94 8.30 -18.55 27.06
N ARG A 95 9.15 -19.50 26.67
CA ARG A 95 9.75 -19.56 25.33
C ARG A 95 8.68 -19.58 24.24
N ARG A 96 7.64 -20.41 24.39
CA ARG A 96 6.51 -20.47 23.43
C ARG A 96 5.77 -19.14 23.34
N ARG A 97 5.42 -18.53 24.48
CA ARG A 97 4.73 -17.23 24.50
C ARG A 97 5.54 -16.13 23.83
N THR A 98 6.83 -16.02 24.16
CA THR A 98 7.72 -15.00 23.59
C THR A 98 8.00 -15.26 22.11
N ALA A 99 8.18 -16.51 21.69
CA ALA A 99 8.35 -16.86 20.28
C ALA A 99 7.09 -16.53 19.45
N ASN A 100 5.90 -16.83 19.97
CA ASN A 100 4.65 -16.45 19.32
C ASN A 100 4.50 -14.93 19.19
N PHE A 101 4.85 -14.18 20.24
CA PHE A 101 4.86 -12.71 20.19
C PHE A 101 5.86 -12.20 19.13
N HIS A 102 7.09 -12.73 19.13
CA HIS A 102 8.11 -12.40 18.15
C HIS A 102 7.64 -12.62 16.71
N GLN A 103 6.99 -13.76 16.43
CA GLN A 103 6.42 -14.06 15.12
C GLN A 103 5.27 -13.09 14.75
N ARG A 104 4.42 -12.69 15.70
CA ARG A 104 3.36 -11.70 15.45
C ARG A 104 3.94 -10.34 15.08
N VAL A 105 4.94 -9.87 15.83
CA VAL A 105 5.64 -8.63 15.52
C VAL A 105 6.28 -8.70 14.13
N GLN A 106 6.96 -9.79 13.79
CA GLN A 106 7.55 -9.98 12.47
C GLN A 106 6.51 -9.93 11.34
N ARG A 107 5.34 -10.57 11.52
CA ARG A 107 4.25 -10.50 10.55
C ARG A 107 3.71 -9.08 10.39
N ALA A 108 3.51 -8.36 11.49
CA ALA A 108 3.06 -6.97 11.45
C ALA A 108 4.08 -6.06 10.73
N ILE A 109 5.39 -6.27 10.92
CA ILE A 109 6.43 -5.56 10.17
C ILE A 109 6.31 -5.83 8.66
N SER A 110 6.07 -7.08 8.27
CA SER A 110 5.87 -7.45 6.85
C SER A 110 4.62 -6.80 6.27
N GLU A 111 3.50 -6.81 7.00
CA GLU A 111 2.23 -6.17 6.61
C GLU A 111 2.40 -4.66 6.40
N LEU A 112 3.00 -3.96 7.36
CA LEU A 112 3.34 -2.53 7.18
C LEU A 112 4.31 -2.32 6.01
N GLY A 113 5.22 -3.26 5.77
CA GLY A 113 6.13 -3.23 4.61
C GLY A 113 5.39 -3.33 3.27
N GLU A 114 4.34 -4.14 3.20
CA GLU A 114 3.45 -4.24 2.04
C GLU A 114 2.67 -2.95 1.83
N GLU A 115 2.10 -2.39 2.89
CA GLU A 115 1.35 -1.13 2.80
C GLU A 115 2.23 0.04 2.35
N GLN A 116 3.46 0.14 2.86
CA GLN A 116 4.38 1.17 2.37
C GLN A 116 4.65 1.02 0.87
N ARG A 117 4.80 -0.21 0.37
CA ARG A 117 4.99 -0.46 -1.07
C ARG A 117 3.74 -0.11 -1.87
N ASN A 118 2.55 -0.30 -1.31
CA ASN A 118 1.29 0.07 -1.95
C ASN A 118 1.16 1.59 -2.05
N VAL A 119 1.44 2.31 -0.96
CA VAL A 119 1.46 3.79 -0.92
C VAL A 119 2.47 4.34 -1.93
N ASN A 120 3.70 3.82 -1.93
CA ASN A 120 4.74 4.27 -2.85
C ASN A 120 4.36 4.00 -4.32
N ARG A 121 3.70 2.87 -4.60
CA ARG A 121 3.20 2.54 -5.95
C ARG A 121 2.10 3.51 -6.37
N ALA A 122 1.11 3.77 -5.51
CA ALA A 122 0.05 4.73 -5.78
C ALA A 122 0.60 6.14 -6.04
N GLN A 123 1.57 6.59 -5.23
CA GLN A 123 2.24 7.89 -5.41
C GLN A 123 3.07 7.95 -6.71
N SER A 124 3.75 6.86 -7.07
CA SER A 124 4.50 6.79 -8.33
C SER A 124 3.58 6.84 -9.55
N HIS A 125 2.42 6.16 -9.47
CA HIS A 125 1.42 6.22 -10.54
C HIS A 125 0.79 7.61 -10.67
N SER A 126 0.44 8.27 -9.55
CA SER A 126 -0.14 9.61 -9.59
C SER A 126 0.85 10.66 -10.09
N SER A 127 2.10 10.65 -9.61
CA SER A 127 3.15 11.56 -10.09
C SER A 127 3.49 11.34 -11.56
N GLY A 128 3.51 10.09 -12.02
CA GLY A 128 3.65 9.76 -13.44
C GLY A 128 2.50 10.30 -14.30
N GLN A 129 1.26 10.19 -13.82
CA GLN A 129 0.09 10.76 -14.49
C GLN A 129 0.12 12.29 -14.51
N GLN A 130 0.43 12.95 -13.38
CA GLN A 130 0.57 14.41 -13.31
C GLN A 130 1.65 14.93 -14.25
N SER A 131 2.82 14.28 -14.27
CA SER A 131 3.91 14.65 -15.18
C SER A 131 3.50 14.52 -16.64
N ARG A 132 2.74 13.47 -16.99
CA ARG A 132 2.19 13.29 -18.34
C ARG A 132 1.18 14.38 -18.70
N GLU A 133 0.34 14.80 -17.75
CA GLU A 133 -0.63 15.88 -17.99
C GLU A 133 0.07 17.24 -18.14
N THR A 134 1.07 17.56 -17.31
CA THR A 134 1.87 18.78 -17.48
C THR A 134 2.58 18.81 -18.82
N LEU A 135 3.13 17.67 -19.28
CA LEU A 135 3.72 17.55 -20.60
C LEU A 135 2.69 17.75 -21.72
N ARG A 136 1.45 17.29 -21.52
CA ARG A 136 0.33 17.54 -22.43
C ARG A 136 0.00 19.02 -22.54
N GLU A 137 -0.17 19.69 -21.40
CA GLU A 137 -0.47 21.12 -21.33
C GLU A 137 0.62 21.94 -22.02
N LEU A 138 1.89 21.62 -21.76
CA LEU A 138 3.04 22.25 -22.40
C LEU A 138 3.01 22.08 -23.93
N ALA A 139 2.77 20.86 -24.40
CA ALA A 139 2.71 20.56 -25.83
C ALA A 139 1.57 21.33 -26.53
N LEU A 140 0.40 21.41 -25.89
CA LEU A 140 -0.73 22.21 -26.39
C LEU A 140 -0.44 23.72 -26.39
N ALA A 141 0.22 24.24 -25.35
CA ALA A 141 0.60 25.65 -25.28
C ALA A 141 1.56 26.02 -26.43
N VAL A 142 2.52 25.15 -26.72
CA VAL A 142 3.50 25.33 -27.81
C VAL A 142 2.82 25.28 -29.17
N GLN A 143 1.90 24.35 -29.39
CA GLN A 143 1.12 24.29 -30.63
C GLN A 143 0.29 25.57 -30.84
N ARG A 144 -0.34 26.09 -29.78
CA ARG A 144 -1.09 27.37 -29.84
C ARG A 144 -0.17 28.55 -30.15
N HIS A 145 1.02 28.59 -29.55
CA HIS A 145 2.02 29.62 -29.81
C HIS A 145 2.50 29.59 -31.26
N GLN A 146 2.85 28.41 -31.79
CA GLN A 146 3.20 28.22 -33.20
C GLN A 146 2.08 28.68 -34.14
N ALA A 147 0.82 28.33 -33.82
CA ALA A 147 -0.33 28.75 -34.62
C ALA A 147 -0.59 30.26 -34.56
N ALA A 148 -0.29 30.92 -33.44
CA ALA A 148 -0.39 32.38 -33.31
C ALA A 148 0.66 33.09 -34.19
N HIS A 149 1.92 32.68 -34.11
CA HIS A 149 2.98 33.21 -34.98
C HIS A 149 2.68 33.03 -36.47
N ALA A 150 2.15 31.86 -36.85
CA ALA A 150 1.74 31.60 -38.23
C ALA A 150 0.60 32.51 -38.71
N ARG A 151 -0.28 32.99 -37.81
CA ARG A 151 -1.39 33.90 -38.13
C ARG A 151 -0.98 35.36 -38.20
N ASP A 152 -0.08 35.78 -37.31
CA ASP A 152 0.36 37.18 -37.21
C ASP A 152 1.37 37.56 -38.30
N GLY A 153 1.87 36.58 -39.07
CA GLY A 153 2.77 36.81 -40.20
C GLY A 153 4.18 37.26 -39.80
N GLY A 154 4.45 37.41 -38.50
CA GLY A 154 5.78 37.60 -37.94
C GLY A 154 6.55 36.28 -37.98
N GLY A 155 7.78 36.31 -38.48
CA GLY A 155 8.69 35.18 -38.33
C GLY A 155 8.99 34.97 -36.85
N ALA A 156 8.82 33.74 -36.35
CA ALA A 156 9.19 33.41 -34.98
C ALA A 156 10.68 33.68 -34.73
N GLU A 157 11.04 34.04 -33.51
CA GLU A 157 12.44 34.31 -33.18
C GLU A 157 13.26 33.01 -33.19
N GLN A 158 14.57 33.12 -33.37
CA GLN A 158 15.48 31.97 -33.34
C GLN A 158 15.38 31.20 -32.01
N THR A 159 15.15 31.91 -30.91
CA THR A 159 14.90 31.38 -29.56
C THR A 159 13.64 30.53 -29.48
N ASP A 160 12.56 30.91 -30.19
CA ASP A 160 11.33 30.13 -30.28
C ASP A 160 11.55 28.82 -31.04
N HIS A 161 12.28 28.89 -32.16
CA HIS A 161 12.65 27.71 -32.94
C HIS A 161 13.52 26.73 -32.15
N GLU A 162 14.46 27.23 -31.34
CA GLU A 162 15.28 26.41 -30.45
C GLU A 162 14.45 25.74 -29.36
N LEU A 163 13.55 26.49 -28.72
CA LEU A 163 12.60 25.94 -27.75
C LEU A 163 11.74 24.81 -28.36
N TRP A 164 11.18 25.03 -29.54
CA TRP A 164 10.37 24.01 -30.22
C TRP A 164 11.19 22.75 -30.55
N ARG A 165 12.44 22.92 -31.00
CA ARG A 165 13.35 21.80 -31.26
C ARG A 165 13.69 21.00 -30.00
N HIS A 166 13.88 21.68 -28.86
CA HIS A 166 14.12 21.01 -27.59
C HIS A 166 12.90 20.23 -27.10
N LEU A 167 11.70 20.78 -27.31
CA LEU A 167 10.45 20.11 -26.94
C LEU A 167 10.14 18.90 -27.85
N ASP A 168 10.47 18.96 -29.14
CA ASP A 168 10.34 17.83 -30.06
C ASP A 168 11.27 16.64 -29.70
N ARG A 169 12.35 16.91 -28.96
CA ARG A 169 13.27 15.86 -28.45
C ARG A 169 12.79 15.22 -27.16
N LEU A 170 11.81 15.79 -26.47
CA LEU A 170 11.24 15.17 -25.27
C LEU A 170 10.40 13.97 -25.69
N THR A 171 10.75 12.81 -25.13
CA THR A 171 10.03 11.56 -25.34
C THR A 171 9.42 11.08 -24.05
N VAL A 172 8.19 10.57 -24.12
CA VAL A 172 7.48 9.95 -23.01
C VAL A 172 7.39 8.46 -23.28
N PRO A 173 7.70 7.59 -22.29
CA PRO A 173 7.48 6.16 -22.44
C PRO A 173 5.97 5.87 -22.48
N THR A 174 5.53 5.28 -23.60
CA THR A 174 4.13 4.91 -23.85
C THR A 174 4.00 3.42 -24.15
N GLY A 175 2.85 2.83 -23.81
CA GLY A 175 2.55 1.42 -24.06
C GLY A 175 3.16 0.44 -23.04
N PRO A 176 2.83 -0.86 -23.15
CA PRO A 176 3.30 -1.90 -22.22
C PRO A 176 4.81 -2.17 -22.31
N ALA A 177 5.43 -1.86 -23.46
CA ALA A 177 6.87 -1.98 -23.68
C ALA A 177 7.67 -0.71 -23.31
N GLN A 178 6.99 0.36 -22.85
CA GLN A 178 7.61 1.66 -22.54
C GLN A 178 8.42 2.26 -23.71
N GLU A 179 7.90 2.16 -24.93
CA GLU A 179 8.56 2.72 -26.10
C GLU A 179 8.57 4.26 -26.01
N PRO A 180 9.71 4.92 -26.28
CA PRO A 180 9.82 6.36 -26.21
C PRO A 180 9.09 7.01 -27.40
N THR A 181 7.99 7.70 -27.12
CA THR A 181 7.21 8.43 -28.12
C THR A 181 7.42 9.93 -27.93
N THR A 182 7.67 10.67 -29.02
CA THR A 182 7.86 12.13 -28.94
C THR A 182 6.55 12.84 -28.58
N LEU A 183 6.65 14.02 -27.97
CA LEU A 183 5.46 14.83 -27.63
C LEU A 183 4.59 15.18 -28.84
N ARG A 184 5.22 15.38 -30.00
CA ARG A 184 4.52 15.68 -31.26
C ARG A 184 3.70 14.48 -31.76
N THR A 185 4.31 13.30 -31.77
CA THR A 185 3.60 12.05 -32.10
C THR A 185 2.49 11.76 -31.10
N MET A 186 2.68 12.10 -29.81
CA MET A 186 1.63 11.99 -28.81
C MET A 186 0.45 12.95 -29.03
N LEU A 187 0.73 14.20 -29.40
CA LEU A 187 -0.30 15.17 -29.76
C LEU A 187 -1.12 14.71 -30.97
N ASP A 188 -0.44 14.24 -32.02
CA ASP A 188 -1.05 13.90 -33.31
C ASP A 188 -1.82 12.58 -33.30
N ILE A 189 -1.39 11.59 -32.50
CA ILE A 189 -1.97 10.23 -32.51
C ILE A 189 -2.88 9.97 -31.31
N TYR A 190 -2.53 10.47 -30.12
CA TYR A 190 -3.20 10.06 -28.87
C TYR A 190 -4.06 11.16 -28.23
N TRP A 191 -3.87 12.43 -28.60
CA TRP A 191 -4.50 13.55 -27.91
C TRP A 191 -5.40 14.45 -28.76
N THR A 192 -5.37 14.29 -30.09
CA THR A 192 -6.23 15.00 -31.05
C THR A 192 -7.66 14.45 -31.13
N ASP A 193 -7.97 13.31 -30.50
CA ASP A 193 -9.29 12.64 -30.63
C ASP A 193 -10.32 12.93 -29.53
N VAL A 194 -10.20 14.03 -28.77
CA VAL A 194 -11.29 14.47 -27.87
C VAL A 194 -11.70 15.91 -28.16
N ARG A 195 -12.39 16.08 -29.29
CA ARG A 195 -13.59 16.92 -29.30
C ARG A 195 -14.78 15.97 -29.37
N PRO A 196 -15.59 15.80 -28.30
CA PRO A 196 -16.94 15.32 -28.54
C PRO A 196 -17.56 16.36 -29.47
N ALA A 197 -17.92 15.94 -30.67
CA ALA A 197 -18.72 16.75 -31.55
C ALA A 197 -19.94 17.19 -30.73
N ALA A 198 -20.03 18.50 -30.46
CA ALA A 198 -21.26 19.10 -29.98
C ALA A 198 -22.32 18.73 -31.03
N GLY A 199 -23.11 17.71 -30.73
CA GLY A 199 -24.26 17.36 -31.54
C GLY A 199 -25.14 18.60 -31.64
N PRO A 200 -25.70 18.90 -32.82
CA PRO A 200 -26.60 20.02 -32.96
C PRO A 200 -27.73 19.87 -31.95
N SER A 201 -27.93 20.91 -31.16
CA SER A 201 -29.04 21.10 -30.23
C SER A 201 -30.36 21.00 -30.99
N ALA A 202 -30.89 19.77 -31.11
CA ALA A 202 -32.27 19.54 -31.48
C ALA A 202 -33.13 19.80 -30.25
N HIS A 203 -33.76 20.98 -30.25
CA HIS A 203 -34.93 21.27 -29.46
C HIS A 203 -35.91 20.08 -29.50
N ARG A 204 -36.24 19.53 -28.33
CA ARG A 204 -37.47 18.74 -28.16
C ARG A 204 -38.24 19.29 -26.97
N PRO A 205 -39.54 19.60 -27.14
CA PRO A 205 -40.31 20.26 -26.11
C PRO A 205 -40.68 19.30 -24.99
N GLN A 206 -40.81 19.95 -23.84
CA GLN A 206 -41.34 19.51 -22.58
C GLN A 206 -42.77 18.99 -22.71
N GLU A 207 -43.03 17.73 -22.35
CA GLU A 207 -44.36 17.27 -21.95
C GLU A 207 -44.28 16.48 -20.63
N ARG A 208 -45.11 16.94 -19.70
CA ARG A 208 -45.33 16.42 -18.35
C ARG A 208 -46.41 15.35 -18.41
N HIS A 209 -46.23 14.23 -17.73
CA HIS A 209 -47.31 13.37 -17.19
C HIS A 209 -46.73 12.60 -15.99
N THR A 210 -46.98 13.03 -14.74
CA THR A 210 -48.04 12.58 -13.80
C THR A 210 -47.97 11.09 -13.40
N ALA A 211 -47.55 10.87 -12.14
CA ALA A 211 -47.93 9.88 -11.12
C ALA A 211 -48.56 8.53 -11.51
N SER A 212 -48.07 7.42 -10.93
CA SER A 212 -48.78 6.64 -9.89
C SER A 212 -47.94 5.47 -9.34
N ASP A 213 -47.99 5.34 -8.01
CA ASP A 213 -48.11 4.14 -7.17
C ASP A 213 -47.14 2.92 -7.23
N ALA A 214 -46.71 2.56 -6.00
CA ALA A 214 -46.11 1.29 -5.54
C ALA A 214 -47.20 0.17 -5.36
N PRO A 215 -46.96 -1.04 -4.77
CA PRO A 215 -45.75 -1.64 -4.16
C PRO A 215 -45.47 -3.15 -4.48
N SER A 216 -44.36 -3.65 -3.89
CA SER A 216 -43.81 -5.02 -3.56
C SER A 216 -44.67 -6.31 -3.70
N PRO A 217 -44.13 -7.57 -3.59
CA PRO A 217 -42.89 -8.07 -2.92
C PRO A 217 -42.13 -9.26 -3.60
N GLY A 218 -41.01 -9.73 -3.02
CA GLY A 218 -40.54 -11.13 -3.18
C GLY A 218 -39.02 -11.40 -3.25
N CYS A 219 -38.36 -11.58 -2.10
CA CYS A 219 -37.20 -12.50 -1.96
C CYS A 219 -37.67 -13.97 -2.13
N PRO A 220 -36.82 -15.03 -2.22
CA PRO A 220 -35.36 -15.13 -2.03
C PRO A 220 -34.64 -16.01 -3.08
N GLY A 221 -33.29 -16.08 -3.07
CA GLY A 221 -32.56 -17.04 -3.90
C GLY A 221 -31.05 -17.07 -3.70
N VAL A 222 -30.60 -17.72 -2.61
CA VAL A 222 -29.21 -18.15 -2.43
C VAL A 222 -28.99 -19.47 -3.19
N PRO A 223 -27.88 -19.64 -3.93
CA PRO A 223 -27.30 -20.98 -4.10
C PRO A 223 -25.95 -21.13 -3.41
N GLN A 224 -25.83 -22.29 -2.78
CA GLN A 224 -24.73 -22.82 -1.99
C GLN A 224 -23.39 -22.94 -2.72
N ALA A 225 -22.35 -22.85 -1.90
CA ALA A 225 -20.98 -23.24 -2.18
C ALA A 225 -20.87 -24.70 -2.66
N ARG A 226 -20.21 -24.90 -3.80
CA ARG A 226 -19.77 -26.22 -4.26
C ARG A 226 -18.42 -26.55 -3.61
N ARG A 227 -18.43 -27.45 -2.64
CA ARG A 227 -17.22 -28.11 -2.11
C ARG A 227 -16.59 -28.96 -3.21
N ALA A 228 -15.30 -28.79 -3.44
CA ALA A 228 -14.48 -29.73 -4.19
C ALA A 228 -13.97 -30.84 -3.24
N PRO A 229 -14.06 -32.12 -3.62
CA PRO A 229 -13.45 -33.21 -2.86
C PRO A 229 -11.92 -33.24 -3.07
N ALA A 230 -11.21 -33.52 -1.98
CA ALA A 230 -9.78 -33.83 -1.92
C ALA A 230 -9.52 -35.28 -2.42
N PRO A 231 -8.28 -35.62 -2.78
CA PRO A 231 -7.95 -36.74 -3.66
C PRO A 231 -7.92 -38.11 -2.96
N ASP A 232 -8.40 -39.13 -3.69
CA ASP A 232 -8.28 -40.55 -3.38
C ASP A 232 -6.99 -41.17 -3.94
N GLY A 233 -6.45 -42.15 -3.20
CA GLY A 233 -5.49 -43.18 -3.65
C GLY A 233 -4.02 -42.78 -3.47
N LEU A 234 -3.19 -43.28 -2.54
CA LEU A 234 -3.02 -44.59 -1.88
C LEU A 234 -2.59 -45.74 -2.82
N ALA A 235 -1.60 -46.50 -2.31
CA ALA A 235 -0.92 -47.71 -2.83
C ALA A 235 0.23 -47.42 -3.82
N THR A 236 1.44 -47.96 -3.66
CA THR A 236 1.96 -49.06 -2.82
C THR A 236 3.48 -48.93 -2.76
#